data_AF-A0A9E2XGW9-F1
#
_entry.id   AF-A0A9E2XGW9-F1
#
_cell.length_a   1.000
_cell.length_b   1.000
_cell.length_c   1.000
_cell.angle_alpha   90.00
_cell.angle_beta   90.00
_cell.angle_gamma   90.00
#
_symmetry.space_group_name_H-M   'P 1'
#
loop_
_entity.id
_entity.type
_entity.pdbx_description
1 polymer ?
#
loop_
_entity_poly.entity_id
_entity_poly.type
_entity_poly.pdbx_seq_one_letter_code
_entity_poly.pdbx_strand_id
1 'polypeptide(L)'
;MRAGVDAKLPLLSVRDLRVSFALDEGLVRAVDGTSFEVLPGQVLGVVGESGCGKSVTMRAILQLVERPGRITSGEIRFRRAGLNGQDGEVLDIA
;
A
#
# COMPACT_ATOMS: atom_id res chain seq x y z
N MET A 1 11.06 -19.32 -19.17
CA MET A 1 11.24 -19.48 -17.71
C MET A 1 11.02 -18.10 -17.09
N ARG A 2 9.88 -17.85 -16.42
CA ARG A 2 9.61 -16.53 -15.79
C ARG A 2 10.47 -16.42 -14.54
N ALA A 3 11.24 -15.34 -14.38
CA ALA A 3 11.94 -15.05 -13.13
C ALA A 3 10.89 -15.01 -12.01
N GLY A 4 10.91 -16.03 -11.14
CA GLY A 4 9.88 -16.22 -10.14
C GLY A 4 10.03 -15.22 -9.00
N VAL A 5 8.94 -14.55 -8.62
CA VAL A 5 8.88 -13.85 -7.33
C VAL A 5 9.07 -14.91 -6.24
N ASP A 6 10.02 -14.72 -5.34
CA ASP A 6 10.23 -15.63 -4.21
C ASP A 6 8.94 -15.69 -3.36
N ALA A 7 8.31 -16.86 -3.32
CA ALA A 7 7.05 -17.09 -2.62
C ALA A 7 7.17 -16.90 -1.10
N LYS A 8 8.38 -16.84 -0.53
CA LYS A 8 8.61 -16.63 0.90
C LYS A 8 8.67 -15.15 1.30
N LEU A 9 8.78 -14.24 0.34
CA LEU A 9 8.89 -12.81 0.61
C LEU A 9 7.60 -12.08 0.23
N PRO A 10 7.18 -11.05 0.97
CA PRO A 10 5.98 -10.29 0.64
C PRO A 10 6.12 -9.63 -0.74
N LEU A 11 5.04 -9.75 -1.51
CA LEU A 11 4.84 -9.02 -2.76
C LEU A 11 4.51 -7.56 -2.49
N LEU A 12 3.70 -7.32 -1.45
CA LEU A 12 3.33 -6.01 -0.95
C LEU A 12 3.55 -5.98 0.57
N SER A 13 4.22 -4.95 1.07
CA SER A 13 4.38 -4.68 2.51
C SER A 13 3.97 -3.24 2.78
N VAL A 14 2.94 -3.05 3.60
CA VAL A 14 2.47 -1.74 4.07
C VAL A 14 2.89 -1.59 5.51
N ARG A 15 3.56 -0.48 5.86
CA ARG A 15 4.15 -0.27 7.19
C ARG A 15 3.81 1.12 7.72
N ASP A 16 3.15 1.17 8.88
CA ASP A 16 2.67 2.38 9.56
C ASP A 16 2.05 3.42 8.60
N LEU A 17 1.26 2.96 7.64
CA LEU A 17 0.68 3.82 6.62
C LEU A 17 -0.29 4.79 7.28
N ARG A 18 -0.05 6.09 7.05
CA ARG A 18 -0.94 7.17 7.45
C ARG A 18 -1.33 8.01 6.24
N VAL A 19 -2.62 8.28 6.13
CA VAL A 19 -3.18 9.10 5.06
C VAL A 19 -4.07 10.16 5.68
N SER A 20 -3.83 11.43 5.34
CA SER A 20 -4.60 12.54 5.88
C SER A 20 -5.10 13.48 4.79
N PHE A 21 -6.27 14.06 5.04
CA PHE A 21 -6.92 15.06 4.20
C PHE A 21 -6.97 16.37 4.98
N ALA A 22 -6.41 17.44 4.42
CA ALA A 22 -6.56 18.78 4.98
C ALA A 22 -7.84 19.39 4.39
N LEU A 23 -8.87 19.50 5.22
CA LEU A 23 -10.16 20.10 4.88
C LEU A 23 -10.29 21.45 5.59
N ASP A 24 -11.29 22.24 5.20
CA ASP A 24 -11.56 23.55 5.81
C ASP A 24 -11.92 23.41 7.30
N GLU A 25 -12.57 22.30 7.67
CA GLU A 25 -12.95 21.99 9.04
C GLU A 25 -11.82 21.36 9.88
N GLY A 26 -10.66 21.08 9.25
CA GLY A 26 -9.48 20.55 9.91
C GLY A 26 -8.84 19.34 9.23
N LEU A 27 -7.92 18.69 9.95
CA LEU A 27 -7.19 17.53 9.44
C LEU A 27 -7.94 16.23 9.75
N VAL A 28 -8.39 15.53 8.71
CA VAL A 28 -8.97 14.19 8.82
C VAL A 28 -7.89 13.14 8.59
N ARG A 29 -7.64 12.28 9.59
CA ARG A 29 -6.77 11.10 9.47
C ARG A 29 -7.59 9.90 9.01
N ALA A 30 -7.65 9.69 7.70
CA ALA A 30 -8.45 8.63 7.12
C ALA A 30 -7.82 7.23 7.28
N VAL A 31 -6.49 7.17 7.42
CA VAL A 31 -5.74 5.98 7.81
C VAL A 31 -4.71 6.43 8.84
N ASP A 32 -4.63 5.74 9.99
CA ASP A 32 -3.77 6.13 11.11
C ASP A 32 -2.94 4.94 11.62
N GLY A 33 -1.98 4.49 10.81
CA GLY A 33 -0.95 3.54 11.23
C GLY A 33 -1.29 2.08 10.92
N THR A 34 -1.74 1.79 9.70
CA THR A 34 -2.02 0.41 9.29
C THR A 34 -0.74 -0.28 8.79
N SER A 35 -0.57 -1.56 9.16
CA SER A 35 0.54 -2.39 8.70
C SER A 35 0.05 -3.78 8.34
N PHE A 36 0.41 -4.28 7.16
CA PHE A 36 0.12 -5.64 6.71
C PHE A 36 1.01 -6.04 5.55
N GLU A 37 1.07 -7.34 5.28
CA GLU A 37 1.83 -7.91 4.17
C GLU A 37 0.93 -8.83 3.32
N VAL A 38 1.22 -8.89 2.03
CA VAL A 38 0.58 -9.81 1.08
C VAL A 38 1.66 -10.63 0.40
N LEU A 39 1.63 -11.94 0.61
CA LEU A 39 2.52 -12.90 -0.03
C LEU A 39 2.10 -13.15 -1.49
N PRO A 40 3.01 -13.62 -2.36
CA PRO A 40 2.67 -14.04 -3.70
C PRO A 40 1.55 -15.10 -3.69
N GLY A 41 0.48 -14.85 -4.44
CA GLY A 41 -0.69 -15.74 -4.53
C GLY A 41 -1.67 -15.67 -3.34
N GLN A 42 -1.38 -14.85 -2.32
CA GLN A 42 -2.30 -14.64 -1.20
C GLN A 42 -3.46 -13.72 -1.60
N VAL A 43 -4.66 -14.05 -1.14
CA VAL A 43 -5.82 -13.16 -1.19
C VAL A 43 -6.00 -12.53 0.19
N LEU A 44 -5.94 -11.19 0.26
CA LEU A 44 -6.20 -10.42 1.48
C LEU A 44 -7.54 -9.68 1.33
N GLY A 45 -8.46 -9.90 2.26
CA GLY A 45 -9.71 -9.15 2.36
C GLY A 45 -9.62 -8.06 3.41
N VAL A 46 -10.03 -6.83 3.07
CA VAL A 46 -10.14 -5.70 4.01
C VAL A 46 -11.61 -5.39 4.25
N VAL A 47 -12.07 -5.53 5.49
CA VAL A 47 -13.48 -5.37 5.89
C VAL A 47 -13.64 -4.37 7.03
N GLY A 48 -14.83 -3.80 7.18
CA GLY A 48 -15.15 -2.79 8.19
C GLY A 48 -16.26 -1.84 7.75
N GLU A 49 -16.73 -0.99 8.64
CA GLU A 49 -17.83 -0.04 8.42
C GLU A 49 -17.52 1.04 7.38
N SER A 50 -18.56 1.71 6.88
CA SER A 50 -18.36 2.88 6.01
C SER A 50 -17.53 3.93 6.74
N GLY A 51 -16.54 4.52 6.06
CA GLY A 51 -15.67 5.55 6.64
C GLY A 51 -14.43 5.05 7.40
N CYS A 52 -14.24 3.75 7.65
CA CYS A 52 -13.08 3.26 8.42
C CYS A 52 -11.73 3.24 7.67
N GLY A 53 -11.63 3.87 6.48
CA GLY A 53 -10.36 3.99 5.75
C GLY A 53 -10.06 2.93 4.70
N LYS A 54 -10.87 1.88 4.52
CA LYS A 54 -10.61 0.77 3.55
C LYS A 54 -10.27 1.26 2.14
N SER A 55 -11.14 2.09 1.55
CA SER A 55 -10.94 2.61 0.20
C SER A 55 -9.74 3.56 0.12
N VAL A 56 -9.44 4.27 1.21
CA VAL A 56 -8.28 5.17 1.28
C VAL A 56 -6.98 4.37 1.34
N THR A 57 -6.93 3.28 2.11
CA THR A 57 -5.81 2.33 2.12
C THR A 57 -5.56 1.76 0.73
N MET A 58 -6.61 1.32 0.03
CA MET A 58 -6.47 0.78 -1.33
C MET A 58 -6.02 1.85 -2.34
N ARG A 59 -6.56 3.07 -2.24
CA ARG A 59 -6.12 4.19 -3.09
C ARG A 59 -4.66 4.56 -2.82
N ALA A 60 -4.19 4.53 -1.57
CA ALA A 60 -2.78 4.75 -1.25
C ALA A 60 -1.88 3.72 -1.94
N ILE A 61 -2.22 2.44 -1.84
CA ILE A 61 -1.47 1.34 -2.49
C ILE A 61 -1.47 1.48 -4.02
N LEU A 62 -2.57 1.94 -4.60
CA LEU A 62 -2.72 2.12 -6.04
C LEU A 62 -2.16 3.47 -6.55
N GLN A 63 -1.58 4.29 -5.67
CA GLN A 63 -1.14 5.66 -5.98
C GLN A 63 -2.26 6.58 -6.53
N LEU A 64 -3.48 6.40 -6.02
CA LEU A 64 -4.70 7.13 -6.40
C LEU A 64 -5.23 8.04 -5.27
N VAL A 65 -4.36 8.47 -4.35
CA VAL A 65 -4.76 9.47 -3.34
C VAL A 65 -4.73 10.85 -3.99
N GLU A 66 -5.91 11.37 -4.28
CA GLU A 66 -6.08 12.70 -4.85
C GLU A 66 -6.03 13.79 -3.78
N ARG A 67 -5.68 15.01 -4.20
CA ARG A 67 -5.75 16.20 -3.33
C ARG A 67 -7.20 16.40 -2.83
N PRO A 68 -7.39 16.84 -1.58
CA PRO A 68 -6.37 17.30 -0.62
C PRO A 68 -5.72 16.17 0.22
N GLY A 69 -5.96 14.91 -0.13
CA GLY A 69 -5.34 13.75 0.50
C GLY A 69 -3.86 13.62 0.21
N ARG A 70 -3.11 13.06 1.17
CA ARG A 70 -1.71 12.67 1.00
C ARG A 70 -1.33 11.57 1.99
N ILE A 71 -0.36 10.75 1.59
CA ILE A 71 0.34 9.87 2.53
C ILE A 71 1.22 10.77 3.39
N THR A 72 1.00 10.76 4.71
CA THR A 72 1.69 11.64 5.66
C THR A 72 2.86 10.95 6.36
N SER A 73 2.82 9.62 6.45
CA SER A 73 3.92 8.78 6.93
C SER A 73 3.71 7.33 6.53
N GLY A 74 4.75 6.52 6.75
CA GLY A 74 4.75 5.10 6.45
C GLY A 74 5.36 4.79 5.09
N GLU A 75 5.40 3.50 4.78
CA GLU A 75 6.00 2.98 3.55
C GLU A 75 5.04 1.98 2.89
N ILE A 76 5.07 1.95 1.56
CA ILE A 76 4.36 0.94 0.79
C ILE A 76 5.40 0.30 -0.13
N ARG A 77 5.91 -0.87 0.26
CA ARG A 77 6.93 -1.58 -0.52
C ARG A 77 6.29 -2.60 -1.45
N PHE A 78 6.51 -2.44 -2.74
CA PHE A 78 6.07 -3.37 -3.78
C PHE A 78 7.26 -4.07 -4.44
N ARG A 79 7.21 -5.40 -4.50
CA ARG A 79 8.24 -6.23 -5.13
C ARG A 79 7.88 -6.48 -6.59
N ARG A 80 8.63 -5.85 -7.50
CA ARG A 80 8.51 -6.07 -8.93
C ARG A 80 9.30 -7.31 -9.34
N ALA A 81 8.66 -8.24 -10.05
CA ALA A 81 9.35 -9.35 -10.68
C ALA A 81 10.33 -8.83 -11.75
N GLY A 82 11.55 -9.37 -11.76
CA GLY A 82 12.52 -9.10 -12.80
C GLY A 82 12.04 -9.57 -14.18
N LEU A 83 12.43 -8.85 -15.23
CA LEU A 83 12.10 -9.19 -16.62
C LEU A 83 13.39 -9.50 -17.38
N ASN A 84 13.34 -10.42 -18.34
CA ASN A 84 14.46 -10.72 -19.26
C ASN A 84 15.80 -11.05 -18.58
N GLY A 85 15.77 -11.78 -17.47
CA GLY A 85 16.98 -12.18 -16.72
C GLY A 85 17.50 -11.12 -15.75
N GLN A 86 16.79 -10.00 -15.57
CA GLN A 86 17.07 -9.04 -14.52
C GLN A 86 16.57 -9.55 -13.16
N ASP A 87 17.24 -9.12 -12.09
CA ASP A 87 16.78 -9.35 -10.73
C ASP A 87 15.49 -8.57 -10.43
N GLY A 88 14.73 -9.06 -9.45
CA GLY A 88 13.56 -8.33 -8.94
C GLY A 88 13.98 -7.11 -8.12
N GLU A 89 13.14 -6.08 -8.15
CA GLU A 89 13.36 -4.83 -7.41
C GLU A 89 12.27 -4.63 -6.35
N VAL A 90 12.62 -3.99 -5.24
CA VAL A 90 11.65 -3.51 -4.26
C VAL A 90 11.55 -1.99 -4.38
N LEU A 91 10.35 -1.52 -4.67
CA LEU A 91 10.04 -0.10 -4.83
C LEU A 91 9.24 0.37 -3.62
N ASP A 92 9.60 1.52 -3.06
CA ASP A 92 8.68 2.26 -2.20
C ASP A 92 7.75 3.10 -3.09
N ILE A 93 6.45 2.89 -2.94
CA ILE A 93 5.40 3.48 -3.77
C ILE A 93 4.49 4.43 -2.97
N ALA A 94 4.86 4.75 -1.73
CA ALA A 94 4.19 5.75 -0.90
C ALA A 94 4.36 7.19 -1.44
#